data_AF-A0A939Y1U9-F1
#
_entry.id   AF-A0A939Y1U9-F1
#
_cell.length_a   1.000
_cell.length_b   1.000
_cell.length_c   1.000
_cell.angle_alpha   90.00
_cell.angle_beta   90.00
_cell.angle_gamma   90.00
#
_symmetry.space_group_name_H-M   'P 1'
#
loop_
_entity.id
_entity.type
_entity.pdbx_description
1 polymer ?
#
loop_
_entity_poly.entity_id
_entity_poly.type
_entity_poly.pdbx_seq_one_letter_code
_entity_poly.pdbx_strand_id
1 'polypeptide(L)'
;MKIYYVILLVILCTVNVLAQQMSLTFCYDTYDMSLNKSYITKKLYFSNDSDTICMKMRIPFNSEKMEINDFGIYYNCHLFKDSTYKFSLERISSHQIPEWEDSYYKSNVEYHDSDIYKFTEKKQDTPFSLKGHYYMYVDIDNIIYKILSVHPDDNCFYPN
;
A
#
# COMPACT_ATOMS: atom_id res chain seq x y z
N MET A 1 1.13 52.73 24.05
CA MET A 1 1.09 51.48 24.83
C MET A 1 1.04 50.31 23.85
N LYS A 2 2.09 49.48 23.86
CA LYS A 2 2.26 48.12 23.33
C LYS A 2 1.56 47.73 22.00
N ILE A 3 2.41 47.63 20.98
CA ILE A 3 2.38 46.74 19.80
C ILE A 3 1.73 45.38 20.13
N TYR A 4 0.91 44.82 19.23
CA TYR A 4 1.04 43.42 18.77
C TYR A 4 0.36 43.23 17.41
N TYR A 5 1.22 43.03 16.40
CA TYR A 5 0.91 42.37 15.14
C TYR A 5 0.33 40.98 15.42
N VAL A 6 -0.78 40.62 14.78
CA VAL A 6 -1.04 39.22 14.41
C VAL A 6 -1.57 39.22 12.99
N ILE A 7 -0.62 39.29 12.05
CA ILE A 7 -0.85 38.82 10.68
C ILE A 7 -1.12 37.33 10.83
N LEU A 8 -2.40 36.94 10.75
CA LEU A 8 -2.80 35.54 10.66
C LEU A 8 -2.50 35.07 9.24
N LEU A 9 -1.21 34.96 8.93
CA LEU A 9 -0.69 34.17 7.82
C LEU A 9 -0.93 32.72 8.22
N VAL A 10 -2.14 32.24 7.94
CA VAL A 10 -2.39 30.80 7.84
C VAL A 10 -1.63 30.37 6.59
N ILE A 11 -0.33 30.16 6.76
CA ILE A 11 0.48 29.34 5.88
C ILE A 11 -0.13 27.95 6.07
N LEU A 12 -1.15 27.65 5.26
CA LEU A 12 -1.48 26.30 4.88
C LEU A 12 -0.19 25.76 4.27
N CYS A 13 0.63 25.18 5.13
CA CYS A 13 1.68 24.27 4.75
C CYS A 13 0.93 23.05 4.19
N THR A 14 0.43 23.16 2.95
CA THR A 14 0.10 22.00 2.16
C THR A 14 1.44 21.32 1.95
N VAL A 15 1.79 20.42 2.86
CA VAL A 15 2.81 19.41 2.61
C VAL A 15 2.27 18.68 1.39
N ASN A 16 2.74 19.06 0.21
CA ASN A 16 2.45 18.33 -1.00
C ASN A 16 3.06 16.95 -0.78
N VAL A 17 2.23 15.97 -0.43
CA VAL A 17 2.66 14.58 -0.43
C VAL A 17 2.93 14.26 -1.89
N LEU A 18 4.22 14.28 -2.26
CA LEU A 18 4.62 14.18 -3.64
C LEU A 18 4.37 12.74 -4.10
N ALA A 19 3.45 12.57 -5.05
CA ALA A 19 3.24 11.28 -5.67
C ALA A 19 4.50 10.88 -6.47
N GLN A 20 5.07 9.72 -6.14
CA GLN A 20 6.17 9.12 -6.86
C GLN A 20 5.64 8.39 -8.10
N GLN A 21 6.24 8.64 -9.25
CA GLN A 21 5.93 7.92 -10.48
C GLN A 21 7.00 6.86 -10.76
N MET A 22 6.56 5.65 -11.13
CA MET A 22 7.45 4.53 -11.43
C MET A 22 6.96 3.80 -12.67
N SER A 23 7.85 3.57 -13.64
CA SER A 23 7.58 2.74 -14.81
C SER A 23 8.21 1.37 -14.58
N LEU A 24 7.40 0.32 -14.56
CA LEU A 24 7.77 -1.01 -14.08
C LEU A 24 7.22 -2.08 -15.00
N THR A 25 8.05 -3.04 -15.39
CA THR A 25 7.62 -4.20 -16.17
C THR A 25 7.30 -5.35 -15.23
N PHE A 26 6.07 -5.86 -15.27
CA PHE A 26 5.64 -6.95 -14.40
C PHE A 26 6.27 -8.28 -14.84
N CYS A 27 6.94 -8.98 -13.92
CA CYS A 27 7.62 -10.23 -14.21
C CYS A 27 6.79 -11.45 -13.80
N TYR A 28 6.41 -11.51 -12.52
CA TYR A 28 5.66 -12.62 -11.93
C TYR A 28 5.19 -12.24 -10.52
N ASP A 29 4.28 -13.03 -9.96
CA ASP A 29 3.85 -12.95 -8.57
C ASP A 29 4.02 -14.27 -7.81
N THR A 30 4.15 -14.17 -6.49
CA THR A 30 4.18 -15.31 -5.56
C THR A 30 3.36 -15.01 -4.32
N TYR A 31 3.02 -16.05 -3.57
CA TYR A 31 2.30 -15.94 -2.30
C TYR A 31 3.11 -16.56 -1.18
N ASP A 32 3.21 -15.83 -0.06
CA ASP A 32 3.85 -16.30 1.17
C ASP A 32 2.95 -16.04 2.38
N MET A 33 3.06 -16.90 3.39
CA MET A 33 2.40 -16.67 4.68
C MET A 33 2.88 -15.35 5.29
N SER A 34 1.94 -14.55 5.82
CA SER A 34 2.29 -13.37 6.60
C SER A 34 2.52 -13.70 8.08
N LEU A 35 2.92 -12.73 8.88
CA LEU A 35 3.02 -12.87 10.34
C LEU A 35 1.65 -12.77 11.06
N ASN A 36 0.55 -12.67 10.31
CA ASN A 36 -0.82 -12.70 10.80
C ASN A 36 -1.57 -13.80 10.05
N LYS A 37 -2.12 -14.77 10.77
CA LYS A 37 -2.84 -15.92 10.16
C LYS A 37 -4.02 -15.53 9.26
N SER A 38 -4.59 -14.33 9.44
CA SER A 38 -5.73 -13.83 8.67
C SER A 38 -5.32 -13.08 7.41
N TYR A 39 -4.02 -13.06 7.08
CA TYR A 39 -3.48 -12.42 5.88
C TYR A 39 -2.43 -13.28 5.19
N ILE A 40 -2.41 -13.21 3.86
CA ILE A 40 -1.33 -13.72 3.03
C ILE A 40 -0.58 -12.55 2.38
N THR A 41 0.70 -12.75 2.11
CA THR A 41 1.53 -11.79 1.39
C THR A 41 1.55 -12.17 -0.08
N LYS A 42 0.94 -11.36 -0.94
CA LYS A 42 1.15 -11.43 -2.39
C LYS A 42 2.35 -10.56 -2.75
N LYS A 43 3.40 -11.17 -3.29
CA LYS A 43 4.60 -10.48 -3.75
C LYS A 43 4.53 -10.31 -5.26
N LEU A 44 4.56 -9.08 -5.73
CA LEU A 44 4.59 -8.70 -7.13
C LEU A 44 6.03 -8.28 -7.47
N TYR A 45 6.65 -8.99 -8.39
CA TYR A 45 8.01 -8.70 -8.84
C TYR A 45 7.97 -7.95 -10.16
N PHE A 46 8.65 -6.80 -10.17
CA PHE A 46 8.79 -5.95 -11.33
C PHE A 46 10.26 -5.72 -11.65
N SER A 47 10.57 -5.50 -12.91
CA SER A 47 11.86 -4.98 -13.35
C SER A 47 11.74 -3.51 -13.78
N ASN A 48 12.81 -2.76 -13.57
CA ASN A 48 13.09 -1.51 -14.28
C ASN A 48 14.47 -1.64 -14.97
N ASP A 49 14.97 -0.55 -15.55
CA ASP A 49 16.22 -0.56 -16.33
C ASP A 49 17.47 -1.02 -15.55
N SER A 50 17.44 -1.03 -14.21
CA SER A 50 18.60 -1.35 -13.37
C SER A 50 18.36 -2.42 -12.29
N ASP A 51 17.12 -2.60 -11.84
CA ASP A 51 16.80 -3.30 -10.60
C ASP A 51 15.52 -4.13 -10.69
N THR A 52 15.36 -5.05 -9.72
CA THR A 52 14.11 -5.74 -9.44
C THR A 52 13.45 -5.10 -8.23
N ILE A 53 12.20 -4.68 -8.38
CA ILE A 53 11.39 -4.10 -7.30
C ILE A 53 10.35 -5.13 -6.88
N CYS A 54 10.26 -5.40 -5.58
CA CYS A 54 9.25 -6.26 -4.99
C CYS A 54 8.20 -5.40 -4.28
N MET A 55 7.00 -5.31 -4.85
CA MET A 55 5.84 -4.75 -4.16
C MET A 55 5.11 -5.86 -3.43
N LYS A 56 4.82 -5.69 -2.15
CA LYS A 56 4.08 -6.69 -1.38
C LYS A 56 2.72 -6.15 -0.99
N MET A 57 1.69 -6.96 -1.18
CA MET A 57 0.32 -6.69 -0.78
C MET A 57 -0.08 -7.64 0.34
N ARG A 58 -0.82 -7.16 1.32
CA ARG A 58 -1.38 -7.99 2.39
C ARG A 58 -2.85 -8.20 2.13
N ILE A 59 -3.20 -9.43 1.74
CA ILE A 59 -4.54 -9.81 1.29
C ILE A 59 -5.20 -10.64 2.38
N PRO A 60 -6.49 -10.40 2.71
CA PRO A 60 -7.22 -11.23 3.65
C PRO A 60 -7.24 -12.70 3.24
N PHE A 61 -6.93 -13.56 4.20
CA PHE A 61 -6.88 -15.00 4.05
C PHE A 61 -7.77 -15.64 5.10
N ASN A 62 -8.78 -16.38 4.64
CA ASN A 62 -9.62 -17.17 5.53
C ASN A 62 -8.94 -18.51 5.79
N SER A 63 -8.18 -18.59 6.88
CA SER A 63 -7.43 -19.80 7.25
C SER A 63 -8.32 -21.01 7.57
N GLU A 64 -9.58 -20.80 7.97
CA GLU A 64 -10.50 -21.90 8.28
C GLU A 64 -11.00 -22.59 7.01
N LYS A 65 -11.19 -21.81 5.93
CA LYS A 65 -11.63 -22.30 4.62
C LYS A 65 -10.51 -22.51 3.62
N MET A 66 -9.29 -22.07 3.95
CA MET A 66 -8.14 -22.02 3.03
C MET A 66 -8.42 -21.18 1.78
N GLU A 67 -9.12 -20.06 1.93
CA GLU A 67 -9.56 -19.18 0.83
C GLU A 67 -8.83 -17.84 0.86
N ILE A 68 -8.36 -17.39 -0.31
CA ILE A 68 -7.79 -16.06 -0.53
C ILE A 68 -8.80 -15.24 -1.34
N ASN A 69 -9.05 -14.00 -0.90
CA ASN A 69 -9.88 -13.05 -1.66
C ASN A 69 -8.97 -12.05 -2.38
N ASP A 70 -8.35 -12.48 -3.48
CA ASP A 70 -7.48 -11.64 -4.30
C ASP A 70 -8.29 -10.88 -5.35
N PHE A 71 -8.43 -9.58 -5.11
CA PHE A 71 -9.13 -8.62 -5.96
C PHE A 71 -8.16 -7.84 -6.85
N GLY A 72 -7.02 -8.44 -7.23
CA GLY A 72 -6.00 -7.76 -8.02
C GLY A 72 -5.37 -6.56 -7.30
N ILE A 73 -4.69 -5.71 -8.08
CA ILE A 73 -4.09 -4.46 -7.61
C ILE A 73 -4.95 -3.28 -8.05
N TYR A 74 -5.03 -2.21 -7.26
CA TYR A 74 -5.66 -0.94 -7.63
C TYR A 74 -7.02 -1.07 -8.37
N TYR A 75 -8.09 -1.41 -7.67
CA TYR A 75 -9.42 -1.63 -8.25
C TYR A 75 -9.45 -2.78 -9.28
N ASN A 76 -9.11 -4.00 -8.85
CA ASN A 76 -9.20 -5.20 -9.71
C ASN A 76 -8.38 -5.12 -11.01
N CYS A 77 -7.30 -4.33 -11.06
CA CYS A 77 -6.35 -4.45 -12.15
C CYS A 77 -5.64 -5.81 -12.06
N HIS A 78 -5.65 -6.54 -13.16
CA HIS A 78 -4.85 -7.75 -13.33
C HIS A 78 -3.63 -7.46 -14.20
N LEU A 79 -2.45 -7.77 -13.68
CA LEU A 79 -1.18 -7.50 -14.37
C LEU A 79 -0.82 -8.66 -15.30
N PHE A 80 -0.49 -8.33 -16.54
CA PHE A 80 0.06 -9.26 -17.52
C PHE A 80 1.58 -9.27 -17.47
N LYS A 81 2.14 -10.48 -17.50
CA LYS A 81 3.58 -10.71 -17.56
C LYS A 81 4.20 -9.98 -18.76
N ASP A 82 5.39 -9.45 -18.56
CA ASP A 82 6.21 -8.71 -19.52
C ASP A 82 5.57 -7.40 -20.02
N SER A 83 4.47 -6.95 -19.39
CA SER A 83 3.84 -5.66 -19.68
C SER A 83 4.38 -4.58 -18.75
N THR A 84 4.59 -3.38 -19.30
CA THR A 84 5.05 -2.20 -18.55
C THR A 84 3.89 -1.37 -18.05
N TYR A 85 3.92 -1.04 -16.77
CA TYR A 85 2.93 -0.22 -16.08
C TYR A 85 3.59 1.02 -15.48
N LYS A 86 2.87 2.15 -15.53
CA LYS A 86 3.19 3.39 -14.83
C LYS A 86 2.34 3.47 -13.58
N PHE A 87 2.99 3.35 -12.42
CA PHE A 87 2.37 3.52 -11.11
C PHE A 87 2.55 4.95 -10.63
N SER A 88 1.49 5.53 -10.06
CA SER A 88 1.59 6.69 -9.19
C SER A 88 1.37 6.24 -7.74
N LEU A 89 2.34 6.52 -6.88
CA LEU A 89 2.40 6.03 -5.51
C LEU A 89 2.53 7.19 -4.54
N GLU A 90 1.74 7.20 -3.48
CA GLU A 90 1.84 8.13 -2.37
C GLU A 90 2.41 7.39 -1.16
N ARG A 91 3.52 7.88 -0.59
CA ARG A 91 4.04 7.32 0.65
C ARG A 91 3.11 7.68 1.81
N ILE A 92 2.72 6.69 2.61
CA ILE A 92 1.81 6.89 3.74
C ILE A 92 2.31 6.22 5.01
N SER A 93 1.84 6.71 6.15
CA SER A 93 1.89 6.01 7.43
C SER A 93 0.58 5.24 7.68
N SER A 94 0.58 4.27 8.59
CA SER A 94 -0.62 3.48 8.92
C SER A 94 -1.78 4.33 9.43
N HIS A 95 -1.49 5.48 10.05
CA HIS A 95 -2.50 6.42 10.53
C HIS A 95 -3.30 7.09 9.41
N GLN A 96 -2.79 7.08 8.18
CA GLN A 96 -3.50 7.58 7.00
C GLN A 96 -4.41 6.50 6.37
N ILE A 97 -4.28 5.24 6.79
CA ILE A 97 -5.25 4.19 6.43
C ILE A 97 -6.50 4.41 7.29
N PRO A 98 -7.73 4.42 6.74
CA PRO A 98 -8.93 4.70 7.52
C PRO A 98 -9.16 3.71 8.67
N GLU A 99 -9.65 4.19 9.83
CA GLU A 99 -9.92 3.36 11.03
C GLU A 99 -10.93 2.24 10.83
N TRP A 100 -11.84 2.39 9.88
CA TRP A 100 -12.85 1.37 9.58
C TRP A 100 -12.32 0.26 8.65
N GLU A 101 -11.10 0.40 8.10
CA GLU A 101 -10.44 -0.65 7.34
C GLU A 101 -9.68 -1.59 8.28
N ASP A 102 -10.03 -2.87 8.24
CA ASP A 102 -9.25 -3.94 8.85
C ASP A 102 -8.00 -4.14 8.00
N SER A 103 -6.90 -3.48 8.35
CA SER A 103 -5.65 -3.50 7.59
C SER A 103 -4.52 -4.18 8.37
N TYR A 104 -3.79 -5.08 7.70
CA TYR A 104 -2.57 -5.70 8.25
C TYR A 104 -1.59 -4.64 8.75
N TYR A 105 -1.46 -3.53 8.01
CA TYR A 105 -0.54 -2.46 8.34
C TYR A 105 -0.94 -1.66 9.58
N LYS A 106 -2.11 -1.91 10.19
CA LYS A 106 -2.48 -1.31 11.48
C LYS A 106 -2.13 -2.22 12.66
N SER A 107 -2.28 -3.52 12.48
CA SER A 107 -2.04 -4.50 13.54
C SER A 107 -0.61 -5.01 13.59
N ASN A 108 0.07 -5.10 12.45
CA ASN A 108 1.30 -5.88 12.31
C ASN A 108 2.55 -5.06 12.02
N VAL A 109 2.50 -3.73 12.16
CA VAL A 109 3.67 -2.87 11.95
C VAL A 109 4.00 -2.05 13.19
N GLU A 110 5.27 -1.71 13.33
CA GLU A 110 5.81 -0.77 14.30
C GLU A 110 6.72 0.21 13.55
N TYR A 111 6.48 1.52 13.73
CA TYR A 111 7.22 2.56 13.02
C TYR A 111 8.49 2.94 13.77
N HIS A 112 9.52 3.34 13.02
CA HIS A 112 10.72 3.89 13.61
C HIS A 112 10.53 5.36 13.99
N ASP A 113 10.97 5.76 15.18
CA ASP A 113 10.95 7.16 15.63
C ASP A 113 11.71 8.10 14.68
N SER A 114 12.71 7.59 13.97
CA SER A 114 13.55 8.34 13.03
C SER A 114 12.96 8.46 11.62
N ASP A 115 12.02 7.59 11.23
CA ASP A 115 11.34 7.62 9.93
C ASP A 115 9.93 7.04 10.07
N ILE A 116 8.95 7.94 10.15
CA ILE A 116 7.53 7.63 10.35
C ILE A 116 6.89 6.84 9.20
N TYR A 117 7.60 6.63 8.10
CA TYR A 117 7.11 5.85 6.97
C TYR A 117 7.72 4.45 6.89
N LYS A 118 8.85 4.24 7.58
CA LYS A 118 9.53 2.96 7.60
C LYS A 118 9.08 2.15 8.80
N PHE A 119 8.80 0.88 8.57
CA PHE A 119 8.30 -0.01 9.61
C PHE A 119 9.07 -1.31 9.76
N THR A 120 8.90 -1.95 10.90
CA THR A 120 9.20 -3.35 11.13
C THR A 120 7.89 -4.13 11.28
N GLU A 121 7.89 -5.37 10.81
CA GLU A 121 6.74 -6.24 11.03
C GLU A 121 6.81 -6.90 12.41
N LYS A 122 5.66 -7.00 13.08
CA LYS A 122 5.49 -7.76 14.31
C LYS A 122 4.44 -8.85 14.14
N LYS A 123 4.63 -9.95 14.88
CA LYS A 123 3.67 -11.05 14.92
C LYS A 123 2.48 -10.66 15.80
N GLN A 124 1.32 -10.54 15.18
CA GLN A 124 0.07 -10.23 15.86
C GLN A 124 -1.08 -10.80 15.03
N ASP A 125 -1.75 -11.83 15.54
CA ASP A 125 -2.90 -12.41 14.86
C ASP A 125 -4.15 -11.58 15.15
N THR A 126 -4.98 -11.37 14.13
CA THR A 126 -6.29 -10.75 14.25
C THR A 126 -7.36 -11.70 13.71
N PRO A 127 -8.64 -11.58 14.11
CA PRO A 127 -9.73 -12.29 13.46
C PRO A 127 -9.79 -11.96 11.96
N PHE A 128 -10.27 -12.91 11.15
CA PHE A 128 -10.50 -12.68 9.73
C PHE A 128 -11.67 -11.73 9.51
N SER A 129 -11.52 -10.81 8.56
CA SER A 129 -12.55 -9.88 8.12
C SER A 129 -12.24 -9.40 6.70
N LEU A 130 -13.29 -9.07 5.94
CA LEU A 130 -13.22 -8.51 4.60
C LEU A 130 -13.74 -7.06 4.62
N LYS A 131 -13.00 -6.17 5.29
CA LYS A 131 -13.35 -4.76 5.41
C LYS A 131 -12.16 -3.90 5.09
N GLY A 132 -12.09 -3.40 3.86
CA GLY A 132 -11.08 -2.43 3.47
C GLY A 132 -10.65 -2.57 2.03
N HIS A 133 -9.77 -1.65 1.62
CA HIS A 133 -9.30 -1.54 0.25
C HIS A 133 -7.89 -2.10 0.12
N TYR A 134 -7.73 -3.38 0.42
CA TYR A 134 -6.45 -4.10 0.44
C TYR A 134 -5.65 -3.95 -0.86
N TYR A 135 -6.34 -3.82 -1.99
CA TYR A 135 -5.75 -3.68 -3.32
C TYR A 135 -5.07 -2.32 -3.56
N MET A 136 -5.28 -1.32 -2.70
CA MET A 136 -4.72 0.03 -2.86
C MET A 136 -3.40 0.23 -2.13
N TYR A 137 -3.00 -0.69 -1.25
CA TYR A 137 -1.83 -0.53 -0.39
C TYR A 137 -0.78 -1.59 -0.71
N VAL A 138 0.45 -1.13 -0.92
CA VAL A 138 1.63 -1.99 -1.11
C VAL A 138 2.73 -1.55 -0.16
N ASP A 139 3.56 -2.49 0.28
CA ASP A 139 4.85 -2.17 0.87
C ASP A 139 5.99 -2.44 -0.11
N ILE A 140 6.96 -1.51 -0.14
CA ILE A 140 8.22 -1.62 -0.87
C ILE A 140 9.31 -1.29 0.14
N ASP A 141 10.22 -2.23 0.39
CA ASP A 141 11.31 -2.09 1.37
C ASP A 141 10.88 -1.58 2.75
N ASN A 142 9.76 -2.14 3.22
CA ASN A 142 9.11 -1.81 4.50
C ASN A 142 8.69 -0.33 4.61
N ILE A 143 8.27 0.26 3.48
CA ILE A 143 7.59 1.55 3.43
C ILE A 143 6.24 1.33 2.77
N ILE A 144 5.16 1.85 3.37
CA ILE A 144 3.81 1.71 2.81
C ILE A 144 3.57 2.80 1.77
N TYR A 145 3.05 2.36 0.63
CA TYR A 145 2.57 3.24 -0.43
C TYR A 145 1.09 2.96 -0.70
N LYS A 146 0.34 4.05 -0.87
CA LYS A 146 -0.99 4.02 -1.49
C LYS A 146 -0.82 4.17 -2.99
N ILE A 147 -1.43 3.28 -3.76
CA ILE A 147 -1.49 3.39 -5.21
C ILE A 147 -2.58 4.41 -5.56
N LEU A 148 -2.17 5.45 -6.28
CA LEU A 148 -3.04 6.51 -6.76
C LEU A 148 -3.50 6.28 -8.21
N SER A 149 -2.70 5.59 -9.02
CA SER A 149 -3.05 5.20 -10.38
C SER A 149 -2.14 4.09 -10.91
N VAL A 150 -2.64 3.35 -11.89
CA VAL A 150 -1.89 2.37 -12.70
C VAL A 150 -2.24 2.63 -14.17
N HIS A 151 -1.25 2.68 -15.07
CA HIS A 151 -1.49 2.75 -16.52
C HIS A 151 -0.58 1.78 -17.28
N PRO A 152 -1.04 1.11 -18.36
CA PRO A 152 -2.41 1.13 -18.87
C PRO A 152 -3.40 0.51 -17.88
N ASP A 153 -4.61 1.07 -17.82
CA ASP A 153 -5.70 0.63 -16.94
C ASP A 153 -6.81 -0.12 -17.69
N ASP A 154 -6.52 -0.55 -18.92
CA ASP A 154 -7.45 -1.29 -19.79
C ASP A 154 -8.03 -2.55 -19.12
N ASN A 155 -7.37 -3.06 -18.08
CA ASN A 155 -7.73 -4.28 -17.36
C ASN A 155 -8.12 -4.03 -15.89
N CYS A 156 -8.46 -2.78 -15.56
CA CYS A 156 -8.90 -2.37 -14.22
C CYS A 156 -10.42 -2.27 -14.16
N PHE A 157 -11.02 -2.67 -13.03
CA PHE A 157 -12.46 -2.60 -12.80
C PHE A 157 -12.74 -1.60 -11.67
N TYR A 158 -13.08 -0.38 -12.06
CA TYR A 158 -13.50 0.66 -11.13
C TYR A 158 -14.97 0.46 -10.75
N PRO A 159 -15.30 0.16 -9.49
CA PRO A 159 -16.68 0.17 -9.04
C PRO A 159 -17.21 1.61 -9.12
N ASN A 160 -18.33 1.79 -9.84
CA ASN A 160 -19.05 3.07 -9.93
C ASN A 160 -19.67 3.47 -8.60
#